data_AF-A0A0J5Q8K3-F1
#
_entry.id   AF-A0A0J5Q8K3-F1
#
_cell.length_a   1.000
_cell.length_b   1.000
_cell.length_c   1.000
_cell.angle_alpha   90.00
_cell.angle_beta   90.00
_cell.angle_gamma   90.00
#
_symmetry.space_group_name_H-M   'P 1'
#
loop_
_entity.id
_entity.type
_entity.pdbx_description
1 polymer ?
#
loop_
_entity_poly.entity_id
_entity_poly.type
_entity_poly.pdbx_seq_one_letter_code
_entity_poly.pdbx_strand_id
1 'polypeptide(L)'
;MILELKRQGLGVSAIARQTGLDRKAVKKYLERGLEAPVYGPREPGERLADGFRSYLAERLEAFPGLSARRLHREVRAMGVALPFNRLCLNLCGGTVAFSPATILDRLGRTWRA
;
A
#
# COMPACT_ATOMS: atom_id res chain seq x y z
N MET A 1 -22.15 20.94 6.91
CA MET A 1 -23.33 20.05 6.98
C MET A 1 -23.50 19.43 8.36
N ILE A 2 -22.65 18.47 8.80
CA ILE A 2 -22.78 17.79 10.11
C ILE A 2 -22.71 18.76 11.31
N LEU A 3 -21.74 19.68 11.30
CA LEU A 3 -21.53 20.66 12.39
C LEU A 3 -22.70 21.65 12.51
N GLU A 4 -23.29 22.02 11.38
CA GLU A 4 -24.42 22.96 11.36
C GLU A 4 -25.68 22.32 11.96
N LEU A 5 -25.98 21.07 11.60
CA LEU A 5 -27.06 20.31 12.22
C LEU A 5 -26.83 20.12 13.73
N LYS A 6 -25.58 20.00 14.17
CA LYS A 6 -25.26 19.95 15.60
C LYS A 6 -25.49 21.30 16.29
N ARG A 7 -25.17 22.43 15.63
CA ARG A 7 -25.46 23.79 16.13
C ARG A 7 -26.95 24.07 16.24
N GLN A 8 -27.75 23.50 15.35
CA GLN A 8 -29.23 23.52 15.40
C GLN A 8 -29.82 22.64 16.53
N GLY A 9 -28.97 21.98 17.34
CA GLY A 9 -29.39 21.20 18.51
C GLY A 9 -29.69 19.73 18.22
N LEU A 10 -29.50 19.24 16.98
CA LEU A 10 -29.78 17.83 16.69
C LEU A 10 -28.79 16.88 17.38
N GLY A 11 -29.33 15.77 17.87
CA GLY A 11 -28.54 14.65 18.40
C GLY A 11 -27.86 13.85 17.28
N VAL A 12 -26.76 13.17 17.61
CA VAL A 12 -25.95 12.37 16.65
C VAL A 12 -26.80 11.38 15.85
N SER A 13 -27.78 10.74 16.49
CA SER A 13 -28.73 9.81 15.84
C SER A 13 -29.61 10.48 14.79
N ALA A 14 -30.09 11.70 15.07
CA ALA A 14 -30.94 12.43 14.14
C ALA A 14 -30.12 12.91 12.94
N ILE A 15 -28.90 13.41 13.19
CA ILE A 15 -27.96 13.80 12.14
C ILE A 15 -27.63 12.61 11.24
N ALA A 16 -27.36 11.43 11.80
CA ALA A 16 -27.08 10.20 11.04
C ALA A 16 -28.24 9.82 10.11
N ARG A 17 -29.49 9.86 10.63
CA ARG A 17 -30.69 9.58 9.83
C ARG A 17 -30.89 10.60 8.71
N GLN A 18 -30.68 11.88 8.99
CA GLN A 18 -30.89 12.96 8.03
C GLN A 18 -29.80 13.01 6.95
N THR A 19 -28.56 12.66 7.29
CA THR A 19 -27.40 12.70 6.37
C THR A 19 -27.14 11.35 5.69
N GLY A 20 -27.78 10.26 6.13
CA GLY A 20 -27.52 8.90 5.64
C GLY A 20 -26.14 8.35 6.04
N LEU A 21 -25.43 9.02 6.94
CA LEU A 21 -24.10 8.61 7.40
C LEU A 21 -24.18 7.70 8.62
N ASP A 22 -23.20 6.80 8.75
CA ASP A 22 -23.06 5.98 9.95
C ASP A 22 -22.84 6.86 11.20
N ARG A 23 -23.43 6.46 12.33
CA ARG A 23 -23.35 7.21 13.59
C ARG A 23 -21.88 7.44 14.03
N LYS A 24 -20.97 6.50 13.77
CA LYS A 24 -19.54 6.65 14.10
C LYS A 24 -18.87 7.68 13.20
N ALA A 25 -19.27 7.78 11.94
CA ALA A 25 -18.78 8.82 11.04
C ALA A 25 -19.24 10.19 11.54
N VAL A 26 -20.53 10.35 11.85
CA VAL A 26 -21.06 11.60 12.42
C VAL A 26 -20.31 11.99 13.70
N LYS A 27 -20.11 11.05 14.64
CA LYS A 27 -19.34 11.29 15.87
C LYS A 27 -17.91 11.75 15.56
N LYS A 28 -17.20 11.03 14.68
CA LYS A 28 -15.84 11.36 14.24
C LYS A 28 -15.75 12.78 13.65
N TYR A 29 -16.69 13.16 12.79
CA TYR A 29 -16.69 14.49 12.17
C TYR A 29 -17.06 15.60 13.17
N LEU A 30 -17.87 15.32 14.19
CA LEU A 30 -18.13 16.27 15.27
C LEU A 30 -16.91 16.47 16.17
N GLU A 31 -16.17 15.41 16.50
CA GLU A 31 -14.93 15.47 17.29
C GLU A 31 -13.79 16.17 16.54
N ARG A 32 -13.68 15.92 15.23
CA ARG A 32 -12.63 16.49 14.37
C ARG A 32 -12.89 17.95 13.96
N GLY A 33 -14.12 18.44 14.14
CA GLY A 33 -14.47 19.83 13.86
C GLY A 33 -14.41 20.19 12.36
N LEU A 34 -13.99 21.41 12.07
CA LEU A 34 -13.89 21.96 10.70
C LEU A 34 -12.67 21.47 9.92
N GLU A 35 -11.83 20.61 10.51
CA GLU A 35 -10.67 20.06 9.83
C GLU A 35 -11.09 19.08 8.75
N ALA A 36 -10.76 19.40 7.50
CA ALA A 36 -10.92 18.48 6.39
C ALA A 36 -10.08 17.21 6.65
N PRO A 37 -10.58 16.00 6.35
CA PRO A 37 -9.77 14.80 6.37
C PRO A 37 -8.59 14.96 5.41
N VAL A 38 -7.40 15.25 5.93
CA VAL A 38 -6.18 15.24 5.12
C VAL A 38 -5.83 13.78 4.85
N TYR A 39 -5.96 13.35 3.61
CA TYR A 39 -5.41 12.08 3.16
C TYR A 39 -3.95 12.32 2.79
N GLY A 40 -3.05 12.02 3.73
CA GLY A 40 -1.62 11.99 3.43
C GLY A 40 -1.28 10.79 2.53
N PRO A 41 -0.17 10.85 1.77
CA PRO A 41 0.41 9.64 1.20
C PRO A 41 0.54 8.58 2.31
N ARG A 42 0.02 7.38 2.06
CA ARG A 42 0.12 6.29 3.03
C ARG A 42 1.60 6.06 3.31
N GLU A 43 2.00 6.12 4.58
CA GLU A 43 3.38 5.81 4.93
C GLU A 43 3.73 4.42 4.39
N PRO A 44 4.84 4.28 3.65
CA PRO A 44 5.30 3.00 3.17
C PRO A 44 5.68 2.15 4.37
N GLY A 45 4.74 1.34 4.87
CA GLY A 45 5.01 0.39 5.94
C GLY A 45 6.10 -0.60 5.53
N GLU A 46 6.79 -1.15 6.52
CA GLU A 46 7.85 -2.16 6.35
C GLU A 46 7.44 -3.20 5.30
N ARG A 47 8.21 -3.29 4.23
CA ARG A 47 7.92 -4.23 3.15
C ARG A 47 8.70 -5.48 3.50
N LEU A 48 8.00 -6.60 3.69
CA LEU A 48 8.63 -7.92 3.89
C LEU A 48 9.73 -8.26 2.87
N ALA A 49 9.70 -7.62 1.71
CA ALA A 49 10.64 -7.85 0.64
C ALA A 49 11.92 -6.98 0.78
N ASP A 50 11.97 -6.03 1.74
CA ASP A 50 13.12 -5.12 1.99
C ASP A 50 14.32 -5.93 2.45
N GLY A 51 14.08 -6.93 3.33
CA GLY A 51 15.11 -7.85 3.80
C GLY A 51 15.71 -8.75 2.72
N PHE A 52 15.08 -8.87 1.55
CA PHE A 52 15.54 -9.73 0.45
C PHE A 52 16.05 -8.94 -0.75
N ARG A 53 16.14 -7.61 -0.63
CA ARG A 53 16.51 -6.73 -1.74
C ARG A 53 17.86 -7.10 -2.36
N SER A 54 18.89 -7.29 -1.54
CA SER A 54 20.23 -7.63 -2.02
C SER A 54 20.24 -9.00 -2.71
N TYR A 55 19.61 -10.00 -2.11
CA TYR A 55 19.49 -11.33 -2.70
C TYR A 55 18.79 -11.30 -4.06
N LEU A 56 17.67 -10.57 -4.18
CA LEU A 56 16.93 -10.48 -5.44
C LEU A 56 17.74 -9.75 -6.52
N ALA A 57 18.47 -8.69 -6.16
CA ALA A 57 19.32 -7.95 -7.09
C ALA A 57 20.46 -8.83 -7.62
N GLU A 58 21.25 -9.45 -6.72
CA GLU A 58 22.34 -10.36 -7.09
C GLU A 58 21.85 -11.53 -7.96
N ARG A 59 20.68 -12.09 -7.63
CA ARG A 59 20.13 -13.23 -8.37
C ARG A 59 19.70 -12.86 -9.79
N LEU A 60 19.17 -11.64 -9.97
CA LEU A 60 18.78 -11.11 -11.27
C LEU A 60 19.97 -10.66 -12.12
N GLU A 61 21.03 -10.13 -11.49
CA GLU A 61 22.29 -9.83 -12.17
C GLU A 61 22.95 -11.11 -12.69
N ALA A 62 23.00 -12.15 -11.87
CA ALA A 62 23.57 -13.44 -12.26
C ALA A 62 22.72 -14.17 -13.32
N PHE A 63 21.40 -14.01 -13.28
CA PHE A 63 20.47 -14.72 -14.17
C PHE A 63 19.38 -13.79 -14.72
N PRO A 64 19.69 -13.06 -15.80
CA PRO A 64 18.82 -12.02 -16.35
C PRO A 64 17.46 -12.51 -16.89
N GLY A 65 17.32 -13.81 -17.16
CA GLY A 65 16.08 -14.44 -17.62
C GLY A 65 15.25 -15.12 -16.52
N LEU A 66 15.59 -14.94 -15.24
CA LEU A 66 14.88 -15.64 -14.17
C LEU A 66 13.42 -15.18 -14.05
N SER A 67 12.49 -16.13 -14.06
CA SER A 67 11.09 -15.81 -13.81
C SER A 67 10.85 -15.40 -12.36
N ALA A 68 9.95 -14.44 -12.14
CA ALA A 68 9.49 -14.06 -10.80
C ALA A 68 8.98 -15.27 -9.98
N ARG A 69 8.43 -16.29 -10.65
CA ARG A 69 7.96 -17.53 -10.02
C ARG A 69 9.09 -18.41 -9.49
N ARG A 70 10.26 -18.39 -10.14
CA ARG A 70 11.45 -19.08 -9.66
C ARG A 70 12.03 -18.37 -8.44
N LEU A 71 12.18 -17.05 -8.50
CA LEU A 71 12.62 -16.23 -7.36
C LEU A 71 11.73 -16.43 -6.14
N HIS A 72 10.41 -16.45 -6.34
CA HIS A 72 9.45 -16.70 -5.26
C HIS A 72 9.66 -18.05 -4.56
N ARG A 73 9.95 -19.11 -5.32
CA ARG A 73 10.25 -20.44 -4.76
C ARG A 73 11.54 -20.42 -3.94
N GLU A 74 12.57 -19.74 -4.42
CA GLU A 74 13.85 -19.63 -3.72
C GLU A 74 13.69 -18.86 -2.40
N VAL A 75 12.99 -17.73 -2.41
CA VAL A 75 12.67 -16.94 -1.21
C VAL A 75 11.81 -17.72 -0.21
N ARG A 76 10.84 -18.51 -0.69
CA ARG A 76 10.03 -19.38 0.17
C ARG A 76 10.87 -20.50 0.79
N ALA A 77 11.83 -21.07 0.05
CA ALA A 77 12.73 -22.10 0.56
C ALA A 77 13.67 -21.56 1.66
N MET A 78 13.98 -20.26 1.64
CA MET A 78 14.70 -19.57 2.72
C MET A 78 13.83 -19.29 3.96
N GLY A 79 12.61 -19.83 4.03
CA GLY A 79 11.74 -19.74 5.20
C GLY A 79 10.83 -18.51 5.23
N VAL A 80 10.75 -17.73 4.15
CA VAL A 80 10.02 -16.46 4.14
C VAL A 80 8.68 -16.55 3.41
N ALA A 81 7.62 -16.21 4.12
CA ALA A 81 6.25 -16.17 3.62
C ALA A 81 5.95 -14.86 2.87
N LEU A 82 6.71 -14.58 1.82
CA LEU A 82 6.42 -13.45 0.93
C LEU A 82 5.28 -13.83 -0.04
N PRO A 83 4.16 -13.09 -0.11
CA PRO A 83 3.11 -13.40 -1.08
C PRO A 83 3.60 -13.14 -2.51
N PHE A 84 3.36 -14.10 -3.41
CA PHE A 84 3.81 -14.04 -4.81
C PHE A 84 3.41 -12.73 -5.51
N ASN A 85 2.18 -12.26 -5.26
CA ASN A 85 1.67 -11.01 -5.85
C ASN A 85 2.51 -9.79 -5.45
N ARG A 86 3.09 -9.74 -4.24
CA ARG A 86 3.98 -8.62 -3.86
C ARG A 86 5.33 -8.68 -4.58
N LEU A 87 5.87 -9.87 -4.77
CA LEU A 87 7.10 -10.04 -5.54
C LEU A 87 6.86 -9.68 -7.02
N CYS A 88 5.76 -10.16 -7.61
CA CYS A 88 5.37 -9.84 -8.97
C CYS A 88 5.03 -8.37 -9.20
N LEU A 89 4.34 -7.68 -8.29
CA LEU A 89 4.01 -6.26 -8.47
C LEU A 89 5.25 -5.35 -8.40
N ASN A 90 6.23 -5.72 -7.56
CA ASN A 90 7.50 -5.00 -7.49
C ASN A 90 8.39 -5.25 -8.72
N LEU A 91 8.29 -6.43 -9.34
CA LEU A 91 9.09 -6.83 -10.51
C LEU A 91 8.41 -6.53 -11.86
N CYS A 92 7.08 -6.53 -11.92
CA CYS A 92 6.27 -6.44 -13.15
C CYS A 92 5.20 -5.35 -12.99
N GLY A 93 5.57 -4.08 -12.98
CA GLY A 93 4.52 -3.05 -13.11
C GLY A 93 4.22 -2.81 -14.57
N GLY A 94 3.25 -3.57 -15.09
CA GLY A 94 2.49 -3.30 -16.32
C GLY A 94 3.31 -3.07 -17.59
N THR A 95 3.13 -3.93 -18.59
CA THR A 95 3.67 -3.82 -19.97
C THR A 95 5.19 -4.02 -20.15
N VAL A 96 5.50 -5.23 -20.64
CA VAL A 96 6.57 -5.68 -21.55
C VAL A 96 8.07 -5.49 -21.22
N ALA A 97 8.81 -6.57 -21.48
CA ALA A 97 10.26 -6.76 -21.55
C ALA A 97 11.07 -6.66 -20.23
N PHE A 98 11.41 -7.84 -19.71
CA PHE A 98 12.41 -8.10 -18.67
C PHE A 98 13.81 -7.74 -19.19
N SER A 99 14.17 -6.46 -19.25
CA SER A 99 15.59 -6.12 -19.15
C SER A 99 15.99 -6.15 -17.67
N PRO A 100 17.05 -6.88 -17.29
CA PRO A 100 17.57 -6.92 -15.92
C PRO A 100 17.83 -5.52 -15.37
N ALA A 101 18.32 -4.62 -16.23
CA ALA A 101 18.56 -3.22 -15.91
C ALA A 101 17.26 -2.49 -15.51
N THR A 102 16.15 -2.75 -16.20
CA THR A 102 14.83 -2.18 -15.87
C THR A 102 14.32 -2.69 -14.53
N ILE A 103 14.59 -3.95 -14.19
CA ILE A 103 14.18 -4.52 -12.90
C ILE A 103 15.03 -3.93 -11.78
N LEU A 104 16.35 -3.85 -11.94
CA LEU A 104 17.26 -3.26 -10.94
C LEU A 104 17.00 -1.76 -10.74
N ASP A 105 16.77 -1.01 -11.82
CA ASP A 105 16.36 0.40 -11.78
C ASP A 105 14.99 0.58 -11.12
N ARG A 106 14.03 -0.33 -11.36
CA ARG A 106 12.73 -0.32 -10.69
C ARG A 106 12.83 -0.74 -9.22
N LEU A 107 13.69 -1.71 -8.88
CA LEU A 107 14.07 -2.03 -7.50
C LEU A 107 14.82 -0.86 -6.84
N GLY A 108 15.47 0.01 -7.63
CA GLY A 108 16.02 1.28 -7.20
C GLY A 108 14.94 2.32 -6.90
N ARG A 109 14.00 2.53 -7.83
CA ARG A 109 12.94 3.57 -7.74
C ARG A 109 11.80 3.22 -6.79
N THR A 110 11.32 1.98 -6.80
CA THR A 110 10.19 1.58 -5.96
C THR A 110 10.58 1.44 -4.49
N TRP A 111 11.88 1.38 -4.17
CA TRP A 111 12.42 1.11 -2.83
C TRP A 111 13.35 2.21 -2.30
N ARG A 112 13.43 3.35 -2.99
CA ARG A 112 13.93 4.58 -2.36
C ARG A 112 12.78 5.12 -1.50
N ALA A 113 13.10 5.30 -0.21
CA ALA A 113 12.27 6.00 0.76
C ALA A 113 12.07 7.46 0.37
#